data_AF-A0A966QGR0-F1
#
_entry.id   AF-A0A966QGR0-F1
#
_cell.length_a   1.000
_cell.length_b   1.000
_cell.length_c   1.000
_cell.angle_alpha   90.00
_cell.angle_beta   90.00
_cell.angle_gamma   90.00
#
_symmetry.space_group_name_H-M   'P 1'
#
loop_
_entity.id
_entity.type
_entity.pdbx_description
1 polymer ?
#
loop_
_entity_poly.entity_id
_entity_poly.type
_entity_poly.pdbx_seq_one_letter_code
_entity_poly.pdbx_strand_id
1 'polypeptide(L)' 'IPTAPNPTTGWYSVVPETAVRDLDMTVEDAFRTIISAGIVSPDDRENPVNRSFASLLAQLRPSSVPAPPKA' A
#
# COMPACT_ATOMS: atom_id res chain seq x y z
N ILE A 1 4.49 -0.69 -19.58
CA ILE A 1 5.47 -1.79 -19.58
C ILE A 1 5.08 -2.76 -18.48
N PRO A 2 4.41 -3.88 -18.80
CA PRO A 2 4.02 -4.86 -17.80
C PRO A 2 5.01 -6.02 -17.86
N THR A 3 6.02 -6.00 -17.00
CA THR A 3 6.59 -7.25 -16.50
C THR A 3 6.16 -7.34 -15.06
N ALA A 4 5.71 -8.53 -14.63
CA ALA A 4 5.44 -8.82 -13.23
C ALA A 4 6.57 -8.25 -12.35
N PRO A 5 6.29 -7.75 -11.13
CA PRO A 5 7.29 -7.13 -10.26
C PRO A 5 8.30 -8.19 -9.79
N ASN A 6 9.22 -8.54 -10.67
CA ASN A 6 10.39 -9.33 -10.40
C ASN A 6 11.52 -8.34 -10.14
N PRO A 7 12.10 -8.29 -8.92
CA PRO A 7 13.09 -7.29 -8.53
C PRO A 7 14.41 -7.36 -9.31
N THR A 8 14.55 -8.34 -10.21
CA THR A 8 15.70 -8.50 -11.10
C THR A 8 15.47 -7.98 -12.53
N THR A 9 14.23 -7.62 -12.88
CA THR A 9 13.86 -7.18 -14.23
C THR A 9 13.57 -5.68 -14.25
N GLY A 10 14.09 -4.95 -15.25
CA GLY A 10 13.94 -3.51 -15.36
C GLY A 10 14.01 -3.01 -16.80
N TRP A 11 13.75 -1.72 -16.99
CA TRP A 11 13.82 -1.02 -18.27
C TRP A 11 14.39 0.38 -18.07
N TYR A 12 14.95 0.94 -19.13
CA TYR A 12 15.39 2.34 -19.19
C TYR A 12 14.51 3.06 -20.21
N SER A 13 13.92 4.20 -19.82
CA SER A 13 13.13 5.04 -20.73
C SER A 13 13.62 6.47 -20.67
N VAL A 14 13.59 7.12 -21.83
CA VAL A 14 13.86 8.55 -21.99
C VAL A 14 12.53 9.22 -22.29
N VAL A 15 12.17 10.20 -21.47
CA VAL A 15 10.93 10.97 -21.61
C VAL A 15 11.24 12.47 -21.55
N PRO A 16 10.46 13.33 -22.22
CA PRO A 16 10.58 14.78 -22.07
C PRO A 16 10.30 15.21 -20.62
N GLU A 17 11.00 16.22 -20.13
CA GLU A 17 10.81 16.78 -18.78
C GLU A 17 9.37 17.26 -18.55
N THR A 18 8.72 17.78 -19.59
CA THR A 18 7.31 18.22 -19.54
C THR A 18 6.31 17.09 -19.36
N ALA A 19 6.74 15.83 -19.48
CA ALA A 19 5.90 14.65 -19.33
C ALA A 19 6.06 13.96 -17.96
N VAL A 20 6.89 14.51 -17.06
CA VAL A 20 7.09 13.99 -15.71
C VAL A 20 6.52 14.94 -14.66
N ARG A 21 6.22 14.40 -13.48
CA ARG A 21 5.81 15.17 -12.31
C ARG A 21 6.64 14.73 -11.11
N ASP A 22 7.31 15.69 -10.48
CA ASP A 22 8.08 15.44 -9.27
C ASP A 22 7.15 15.11 -8.11
N LEU A 23 7.55 14.11 -7.32
CA LEU A 23 6.85 13.66 -6.13
C LEU A 23 7.70 13.98 -4.91
N ASP A 24 7.08 14.54 -3.88
CA ASP A 24 7.74 14.85 -2.60
C ASP A 24 7.81 13.59 -1.72
N MET A 25 8.61 12.60 -2.15
CA MET A 25 8.82 11.36 -1.42
C MET A 25 10.19 10.76 -1.69
N THR A 26 10.67 9.94 -0.76
CA THR A 26 11.92 9.20 -0.94
C THR A 26 11.74 8.03 -1.90
N VAL A 27 12.85 7.59 -2.52
CA VAL A 27 12.85 6.39 -3.37
C VAL A 27 12.44 5.14 -2.58
N GLU A 28 12.82 5.04 -1.30
CA GLU A 28 12.40 3.94 -0.42
C GLU A 28 10.88 3.89 -0.27
N ASP A 29 10.25 5.05 -0.10
CA ASP A 29 8.81 5.15 0.11
C ASP A 29 8.04 4.83 -1.16
N ALA A 30 8.48 5.37 -2.30
CA ALA A 30 7.93 5.02 -3.60
C ALA A 30 8.01 3.50 -3.84
N PHE A 31 9.15 2.88 -3.53
CA PHE A 31 9.34 1.44 -3.67
C PHE A 31 8.38 0.64 -2.78
N ARG A 32 8.24 1.03 -1.50
CA ARG A 32 7.31 0.41 -0.55
C ARG A 32 5.87 0.50 -1.02
N THR A 33 5.45 1.66 -1.54
CA THR A 33 4.11 1.87 -2.08
C THR A 33 3.86 1.00 -3.30
N ILE A 34 4.82 0.93 -4.25
CA ILE A 34 4.68 0.11 -5.47
C ILE A 34 4.57 -1.39 -5.13
N ILE A 35 5.47 -1.90 -4.29
CA ILE A 35 5.51 -3.33 -3.95
C ILE A 35 4.30 -3.75 -3.10
N SER A 36 3.78 -2.84 -2.26
CA SER A 36 2.55 -3.07 -1.50
C SER A 36 1.27 -2.84 -2.31
N ALA A 37 1.38 -2.56 -3.61
CA ALA A 37 0.25 -2.22 -4.48
C ALA A 37 -0.61 -1.05 -3.93
N GLY A 38 0.02 -0.08 -3.27
CA GLY A 38 -0.64 1.10 -2.72
C GLY A 38 -1.22 0.93 -1.32
N ILE A 39 -1.03 -0.22 -0.66
CA ILE A 39 -1.50 -0.44 0.72
C ILE A 39 -0.74 0.42 1.73
N VAL A 40 0.52 0.75 1.42
CA VAL A 40 1.34 1.63 2.26
C VAL A 40 1.58 2.95 1.53
N SER A 41 1.08 4.05 2.06
CA SER A 41 1.31 5.40 1.54
C SER A 41 2.44 6.11 2.30
N PRO A 42 3.28 6.93 1.64
CA PRO A 42 4.24 7.79 2.33
C PRO A 42 3.58 8.71 3.37
N ASP A 43 2.38 9.19 3.08
CA ASP A 43 1.60 10.10 3.94
C ASP A 43 1.11 9.41 5.24
N ASP A 44 1.06 8.08 5.27
CA ASP A 44 0.65 7.31 6.45
C ASP A 44 1.68 7.44 7.60
N ARG A 45 2.88 7.98 7.33
CA ARG A 45 3.87 8.30 8.38
C ARG A 45 3.45 9.47 9.25
N GLU A 46 2.59 10.37 8.76
CA GLU A 46 2.22 11.60 9.48
C GLU A 46 0.90 11.44 10.25
N ASN A 47 0.12 10.38 9.98
CA ASN A 47 -1.12 10.10 10.67
C ASN A 47 -1.12 8.68 11.27
N PRO A 48 -0.81 8.51 12.57
CA PRO A 48 -0.70 7.19 13.22
C PRO A 48 -2.06 6.50 13.43
N VAL A 49 -3.09 6.83 12.64
CA VAL A 49 -4.28 5.99 12.50
C VAL A 49 -3.92 4.82 11.61
N ASN A 50 -3.14 3.93 12.21
CA ASN A 50 -2.62 2.68 11.70
C ASN A 50 -3.77 1.81 11.19
N ARG A 51 -4.19 2.02 9.93
CA ARG A 51 -5.01 1.05 9.19
C ARG A 51 -4.14 -0.12 8.76
N SER A 52 -3.56 -0.77 9.76
CA SER A 52 -2.91 -2.07 9.64
C SER A 52 -3.83 -3.01 8.87
N PHE A 53 -3.26 -3.90 8.04
CA PHE A 53 -4.00 -4.99 7.40
C PHE A 53 -4.89 -5.77 8.40
N ALA A 54 -4.45 -5.84 9.67
CA ALA A 54 -5.25 -6.40 10.76
C ALA A 54 -6.55 -5.65 11.02
N SER A 55 -6.60 -4.32 10.84
CA SER A 55 -7.81 -3.50 10.98
C SER A 55 -8.80 -3.72 9.84
N LEU A 56 -8.33 -3.91 8.61
CA LEU A 56 -9.18 -4.25 7.46
C LEU A 56 -9.73 -5.67 7.58
N LEU A 57 -8.91 -6.63 7.98
CA LEU A 57 -9.35 -7.98 8.33
C LEU A 57 -10.33 -7.98 9.51
N ALA A 58 -10.15 -7.09 10.49
CA ALA A 58 -11.08 -6.93 11.60
C ALA A 58 -12.43 -6.36 11.12
N GLN A 59 -12.45 -5.47 10.13
CA GLN A 59 -13.67 -4.95 9.50
C GLN A 59 -14.38 -6.00 8.64
N LEU A 60 -13.64 -6.97 8.10
CA LEU A 60 -14.20 -8.10 7.35
C LEU A 60 -14.69 -9.23 8.26
N ARG A 61 -14.48 -9.16 9.59
CA ARG A 61 -15.17 -10.07 10.51
C ARG A 61 -16.64 -9.64 10.60
N PRO A 62 -17.60 -10.51 10.24
CA PRO A 62 -19.01 -10.19 10.40
C PRO A 62 -19.30 -9.93 11.89
N SER A 63 -19.81 -8.74 12.16
CA SER A 63 -20.24 -8.28 13.47
C SER A 63 -21.55 -8.97 13.88
N SER A 64 -21.47 -10.20 14.41
CA SER A 64 -22.35 -10.72 15.47
C SER A 64 -22.23 -12.25 15.60
N VAL A 65 -21.72 -12.72 16.74
CA VAL A 65 -22.26 -13.94 17.37
C VAL A 65 -22.48 -13.60 18.84
N PRO A 66 -23.72 -13.42 19.31
CA PRO A 66 -23.98 -13.34 20.74
C PRO A 66 -23.76 -14.72 21.36
N ALA A 67 -23.09 -14.76 22.51
CA ALA A 67 -22.78 -15.98 23.23
C ALA A 67 -24.06 -16.79 23.54
N PRO A 68 -24.01 -18.13 23.44
CA PRO A 68 -25.15 -18.96 23.83
C PRO A 68 -25.40 -18.83 25.35
N PRO A 69 -26.66 -18.75 25.80
CA PRO A 69 -26.99 -18.66 27.21
C PRO A 69 -26.55 -19.96 27.92
N LYS A 70 -25.86 -19.81 29.05
CA LYS A 70 -25.52 -20.92 29.94
C LYS A 70 -26.81 -21.50 30.51
N ALA A 71 -27.06 -22.78 30.26
CA ALA A 71 -28.01 -23.61 30.99
C ALA A 71 -27.27 -24.35 32.12
#